data_AF-A0A662TIA9-F1
#
_entry.id   AF-A0A662TIA9-F1
#
_cell.length_a   1.000
_cell.length_b   1.000
_cell.length_c   1.000
_cell.angle_alpha   90.00
_cell.angle_beta   90.00
_cell.angle_gamma   90.00
#
_symmetry.space_group_name_H-M   'P 1'
#
loop_
_entity.id
_entity.type
_entity.pdbx_description
1 polymer ?
#
loop_
_entity_poly.entity_id
_entity_poly.type
_entity_poly.pdbx_seq_one_letter_code
_entity_poly.pdbx_strand_id
1 'polypeptide(L)'
;CLSHVESGFAKYGLAIGVDTAQGRPGDELEYTAASGGAAFIVGLDNLLAVCEGRCSWSSDTPDFWRREGQKYPVHAGRFTGAPAYFKHIINAAKALMEKLNFKPEDFTYAVFHQPNTKFPIKVAQILGFNMKQIEPGLLSPIIGNCYAGSSLLGLAAVLDVAKPDDRILVVSYGSGSGSDAFSFKVTELIEEKRDKAPLVKHYIERKVYIDYATYAKFRGKINLG
;
A
#
# COMPACT_ATOMS: atom_id res chain seq x y z
N CYS A 1 15.99 0.87 2.72
CA CYS A 1 16.38 -0.33 3.48
C CYS A 1 17.08 -1.37 2.60
N LEU A 2 16.44 -1.87 1.53
CA LEU A 2 17.05 -2.88 0.61
C LEU A 2 18.46 -2.52 0.14
N SER A 3 18.68 -1.35 -0.46
CA SER A 3 20.02 -0.97 -0.97
C SER A 3 21.11 -0.98 0.11
N HIS A 4 20.81 -0.56 1.34
CA HIS A 4 21.79 -0.57 2.44
C HIS A 4 22.16 -1.99 2.88
N VAL A 5 21.20 -2.91 2.81
CA VAL A 5 21.42 -4.33 3.13
C VAL A 5 22.19 -5.02 2.00
N GLU A 6 21.78 -4.82 0.76
CA GLU A 6 22.44 -5.38 -0.44
C GLU A 6 23.89 -4.92 -0.60
N SER A 7 24.21 -3.69 -0.20
CA SER A 7 25.58 -3.14 -0.25
C SER A 7 26.44 -3.52 0.97
N GLY A 8 25.90 -4.25 1.95
CA GLY A 8 26.62 -4.67 3.15
C GLY A 8 26.80 -3.57 4.21
N PHE A 9 26.23 -2.37 4.01
CA PHE A 9 26.26 -1.30 5.02
C PHE A 9 25.45 -1.62 6.27
N ALA A 10 24.44 -2.48 6.16
CA ALA A 10 23.65 -2.97 7.29
C ALA A 10 23.33 -4.45 7.13
N LYS A 11 23.34 -5.21 8.23
CA LYS A 11 22.94 -6.63 8.21
C LYS A 11 21.43 -6.79 7.98
N TYR A 12 20.64 -5.93 8.60
CA TYR A 12 19.19 -5.88 8.46
C TYR A 12 18.73 -4.42 8.37
N GLY A 13 17.58 -4.19 7.74
CA GLY A 13 16.90 -2.90 7.73
C GLY A 13 15.42 -3.07 8.10
N LEU A 14 14.85 -2.10 8.80
CA LEU A 14 13.42 -2.06 9.12
C LEU A 14 12.76 -0.99 8.26
N ALA A 15 11.75 -1.37 7.48
CA ALA A 15 10.91 -0.45 6.73
C ALA A 15 9.51 -0.44 7.35
N ILE A 16 8.99 0.73 7.71
CA ILE A 16 7.67 0.90 8.32
C ILE A 16 6.90 1.91 7.49
N GLY A 17 5.69 1.56 7.08
CA GLY A 17 4.71 2.50 6.54
C GLY A 17 3.51 2.50 7.47
N VAL A 18 3.23 3.65 8.06
CA VAL A 18 2.14 3.84 9.02
C VAL A 18 1.62 5.25 8.90
N ASP A 19 0.31 5.41 9.03
CA ASP A 19 -0.31 6.72 9.08
C ASP A 19 -1.58 6.68 9.92
N THR A 20 -1.96 7.87 10.38
CA THR A 20 -3.29 8.15 10.90
C THR A 20 -3.92 9.24 10.03
N ALA A 21 -4.32 8.88 8.80
CA ALA A 21 -4.74 9.81 7.76
C ALA A 21 -5.89 10.74 8.22
N GLN A 22 -5.86 12.01 7.80
CA GLN A 22 -6.88 12.99 8.16
C GLN A 22 -7.75 13.36 6.95
N GLY A 23 -9.05 13.08 7.05
CA GLY A 23 -10.07 13.62 6.14
C GLY A 23 -10.74 14.85 6.76
N ARG A 24 -10.86 15.93 5.98
CA ARG A 24 -11.57 17.15 6.39
C ARG A 24 -13.06 16.86 6.58
N PRO A 25 -13.72 17.37 7.64
CA PRO A 25 -15.18 17.26 7.77
C PRO A 25 -15.92 17.73 6.52
N GLY A 26 -16.82 16.89 6.01
CA GLY A 26 -17.62 17.16 4.81
C GLY A 26 -16.90 16.98 3.47
N ASP A 27 -15.66 16.51 3.48
CA ASP A 27 -14.88 16.18 2.28
C ASP A 27 -14.97 14.68 1.95
N GLU A 28 -14.80 14.31 0.67
CA GLU A 28 -14.85 12.91 0.22
C GLU A 28 -13.80 12.03 0.95
N LEU A 29 -12.66 12.61 1.32
CA LEU A 29 -11.61 11.92 2.06
C LEU A 29 -12.04 11.52 3.47
N GLU A 30 -13.09 12.11 4.04
CA GLU A 30 -13.57 11.74 5.37
C GLU A 30 -14.07 10.29 5.44
N TYR A 31 -14.60 9.76 4.33
CA TYR A 31 -15.07 8.38 4.24
C TYR A 31 -13.95 7.36 4.09
N THR A 32 -12.80 7.78 3.56
CA THR A 32 -11.70 6.87 3.25
C THR A 32 -10.51 7.01 4.18
N ALA A 33 -10.29 8.17 4.82
CA ALA A 33 -9.13 8.38 5.68
C ALA A 33 -9.15 7.44 6.90
N ALA A 34 -8.13 6.60 7.00
CA ALA A 34 -8.02 5.56 8.01
C ALA A 34 -6.67 5.60 8.75
N SER A 35 -6.53 4.71 9.74
CA SER A 35 -5.30 4.57 10.52
C SER A 35 -4.81 3.13 10.47
N GLY A 36 -3.53 2.93 10.21
CA GLY A 36 -2.93 1.60 10.14
C GLY A 36 -1.53 1.63 9.54
N GLY A 37 -0.86 0.49 9.60
CA GLY A 37 0.48 0.34 9.03
C GLY A 37 0.99 -1.08 9.09
N ALA A 38 2.10 -1.31 8.42
CA ALA A 38 2.84 -2.56 8.45
C ALA A 38 4.34 -2.28 8.45
N ALA A 39 5.09 -3.26 8.97
CA ALA A 39 6.53 -3.20 9.09
C ALA A 39 7.16 -4.44 8.48
N PHE A 40 8.27 -4.26 7.76
CA PHE A 40 9.02 -5.33 7.13
C PHE A 40 10.49 -5.24 7.53
N ILE A 41 11.02 -6.37 8.03
CA ILE A 41 12.45 -6.55 8.23
C ILE A 41 13.04 -7.07 6.93
N VAL A 42 14.05 -6.37 6.43
CA VAL A 42 14.80 -6.66 5.21
C VAL A 42 16.16 -7.23 5.59
N GLY A 43 16.57 -8.32 4.93
CA GLY A 43 17.85 -9.01 5.15
C GLY A 43 18.32 -9.68 3.85
N LEU A 44 19.42 -10.44 3.93
CA LEU A 44 19.92 -11.29 2.83
C LEU A 44 19.73 -12.79 3.07
N ASP A 45 19.51 -13.20 4.32
CA ASP A 45 19.36 -14.60 4.73
C ASP A 45 18.00 -14.85 5.41
N ASN A 46 17.54 -16.11 5.40
CA ASN A 46 16.28 -16.53 6.02
C ASN A 46 15.07 -15.71 5.53
N LEU A 47 14.98 -15.51 4.21
CA LEU A 47 14.02 -14.62 3.58
C LEU A 47 12.64 -15.27 3.45
N LEU A 48 11.60 -14.59 3.95
CA LEU A 48 10.20 -14.99 3.76
C LEU A 48 9.76 -14.77 2.30
N ALA A 49 10.28 -13.72 1.67
CA ALA A 49 10.15 -13.48 0.25
C ALA A 49 11.42 -12.78 -0.27
N VAL A 50 11.81 -13.09 -1.51
CA VAL A 50 12.97 -12.53 -2.19
C VAL A 50 12.51 -11.37 -3.08
N CYS A 51 13.14 -10.21 -2.97
CA CYS A 51 12.91 -9.08 -3.88
C CYS A 51 13.64 -9.35 -5.20
N GLU A 52 12.89 -9.64 -6.26
CA GLU A 52 13.43 -9.95 -7.59
C GLU A 52 13.74 -8.70 -8.40
N GLY A 53 13.06 -7.59 -8.08
CA GLY A 53 13.29 -6.32 -8.74
C GLY A 53 12.48 -5.20 -8.14
N ARG A 54 12.96 -3.99 -8.41
CA ARG A 54 12.30 -2.73 -8.05
C ARG A 54 12.48 -1.67 -9.13
N CYS A 55 11.50 -0.79 -9.24
CA CYS A 55 11.46 0.34 -10.15
C CYS A 55 10.68 1.48 -9.51
N SER A 56 11.11 2.72 -9.74
CA SER A 56 10.41 3.92 -9.26
C SER A 56 10.06 4.80 -10.45
N TRP A 57 8.88 5.41 -10.40
CA TRP A 57 8.39 6.37 -11.38
C TRP A 57 7.93 7.64 -10.68
N SER A 58 8.53 8.78 -11.00
CA SER A 58 8.27 10.04 -10.30
C SER A 58 8.22 11.24 -11.24
N SER A 59 7.40 12.23 -10.89
CA SER A 59 7.42 13.56 -11.51
C SER A 59 6.91 14.62 -10.53
N ASP A 60 7.15 15.90 -10.82
CA ASP A 60 6.50 16.99 -10.09
C ASP A 60 5.04 17.12 -10.57
N THR A 61 4.10 16.73 -9.71
CA THR A 61 2.66 16.68 -9.99
C THR A 61 1.88 17.18 -8.77
N PRO A 62 1.27 18.39 -8.83
CA PRO A 62 0.60 18.99 -7.68
C PRO A 62 -0.84 18.48 -7.54
N ASP A 63 -1.03 17.19 -7.29
CA ASP A 63 -2.35 16.56 -7.21
C ASP A 63 -2.97 16.62 -5.81
N PHE A 64 -2.16 16.46 -4.77
CA PHE A 64 -2.59 16.49 -3.38
C PHE A 64 -1.42 16.91 -2.48
N TRP A 65 -1.67 17.86 -1.57
CA TRP A 65 -0.63 18.41 -0.71
C TRP A 65 -1.21 18.92 0.61
N ARG A 66 -0.34 19.14 1.59
CA ARG A 66 -0.69 19.80 2.86
C ARG A 66 0.38 20.82 3.20
N ARG A 67 0.02 22.10 3.29
CA ARG A 67 0.94 23.15 3.72
C ARG A 67 1.23 23.04 5.22
N GLU A 68 2.39 23.54 5.63
CA GLU A 68 2.75 23.65 7.04
C GLU A 68 1.68 24.38 7.84
N GLY A 69 1.42 23.93 9.07
CA GLY A 69 0.36 24.44 9.95
C GLY A 69 -1.08 24.12 9.52
N GLN A 70 -1.33 23.52 8.34
CA GLN A 70 -2.68 23.12 7.94
C GLN A 70 -3.04 21.75 8.51
N LYS A 71 -4.23 21.67 9.13
CA LYS A 71 -4.74 20.42 9.73
C LYS A 71 -5.11 19.38 8.69
N TYR A 72 -5.69 19.81 7.58
CA TYR A 72 -6.19 18.94 6.52
C TYR A 72 -5.46 19.19 5.21
N PRO A 73 -5.30 18.16 4.37
CA PRO A 73 -4.75 18.32 3.02
C PRO A 73 -5.75 19.03 2.09
N VAL A 74 -5.24 19.45 0.92
CA VAL A 74 -6.00 19.93 -0.23
C VAL A 74 -5.67 19.03 -1.42
N HIS A 75 -6.63 18.84 -2.31
CA HIS A 75 -6.47 18.02 -3.50
C HIS A 75 -7.09 18.67 -4.74
N ALA A 76 -6.54 18.36 -5.90
CA ALA A 76 -6.95 18.90 -7.19
C ALA A 76 -8.14 18.12 -7.82
N GLY A 77 -9.01 17.55 -6.98
CA GLY A 77 -10.21 16.80 -7.42
C GLY A 77 -9.89 15.72 -8.45
N ARG A 78 -10.51 15.80 -9.63
CA ARG A 78 -10.34 14.83 -10.73
C ARG A 78 -8.88 14.68 -11.21
N PHE A 79 -8.04 15.69 -11.00
CA PHE A 79 -6.62 15.65 -11.37
C PHE A 79 -5.83 14.61 -10.55
N THR A 80 -6.30 14.22 -9.35
CA THR A 80 -5.67 13.12 -8.59
C THR A 80 -5.77 11.76 -9.28
N GLY A 81 -6.74 11.61 -10.19
CA GLY A 81 -6.97 10.36 -10.91
C GLY A 81 -5.99 10.16 -12.06
N ALA A 82 -6.42 10.50 -13.28
CA ALA A 82 -5.72 10.12 -14.51
C ALA A 82 -4.29 10.68 -14.64
N PRO A 83 -4.06 11.99 -14.44
CA PRO A 83 -2.73 12.56 -14.67
C PRO A 83 -1.76 12.30 -13.51
N ALA A 84 -2.25 11.90 -12.34
CA ALA A 84 -1.45 11.63 -11.16
C ALA A 84 -1.44 10.13 -10.82
N TYR A 85 -2.39 9.62 -10.03
CA TYR A 85 -2.43 8.22 -9.57
C TYR A 85 -2.26 7.20 -10.70
N PHE A 86 -3.14 7.23 -11.73
CA PHE A 86 -3.11 6.22 -12.80
C PHE A 86 -1.83 6.30 -13.63
N LYS A 87 -1.36 7.52 -13.96
CA LYS A 87 -0.11 7.72 -14.69
C LYS A 87 1.07 7.08 -13.97
N HIS A 88 1.25 7.33 -12.68
CA HIS A 88 2.44 6.89 -11.96
C HIS A 88 2.41 5.39 -11.68
N ILE A 89 1.27 4.88 -11.18
CA ILE A 89 1.18 3.48 -10.77
C ILE A 89 1.24 2.51 -11.96
N ILE A 90 0.62 2.87 -13.10
CA ILE A 90 0.64 2.03 -14.31
C ILE A 90 2.04 2.02 -14.92
N ASN A 91 2.71 3.17 -14.99
CA ASN A 91 4.06 3.23 -15.57
C ASN A 91 5.09 2.54 -14.68
N ALA A 92 5.02 2.68 -13.35
CA ALA A 92 5.89 1.94 -12.43
C ALA A 92 5.70 0.42 -12.57
N ALA A 93 4.45 -0.04 -12.63
CA ALA A 93 4.13 -1.45 -12.82
C ALA A 93 4.67 -1.99 -14.15
N LYS A 94 4.37 -1.30 -15.26
CA LYS A 94 4.84 -1.69 -16.61
C LYS A 94 6.36 -1.70 -16.71
N ALA A 95 7.03 -0.65 -16.21
CA ALA A 95 8.48 -0.55 -16.25
C ALA A 95 9.16 -1.68 -15.46
N LEU A 96 8.61 -2.05 -14.29
CA LEU A 96 9.13 -3.20 -13.54
C LEU A 96 8.89 -4.52 -14.28
N MET A 97 7.68 -4.75 -14.79
CA MET A 97 7.35 -5.96 -15.53
C MET A 97 8.21 -6.11 -16.78
N GLU A 98 8.41 -5.03 -17.55
CA GLU A 98 9.30 -5.00 -18.71
C GLU A 98 10.75 -5.31 -18.31
N LYS A 99 11.26 -4.65 -17.26
CA LYS A 99 12.63 -4.89 -16.74
C LYS A 99 12.86 -6.35 -16.34
N LEU A 100 11.83 -7.02 -15.81
CA LEU A 100 11.91 -8.42 -15.37
C LEU A 100 11.43 -9.42 -16.45
N ASN A 101 10.99 -8.92 -17.61
CA ASN A 101 10.36 -9.72 -18.67
C ASN A 101 9.17 -10.57 -18.16
N PHE A 102 8.33 -9.98 -17.31
CA PHE A 102 7.10 -10.58 -16.81
C PHE A 102 5.86 -9.95 -17.41
N LYS A 103 4.77 -10.69 -17.30
CA LYS A 103 3.41 -10.31 -17.65
C LYS A 103 2.51 -10.42 -16.40
N PRO A 104 1.30 -9.82 -16.42
CA PRO A 104 0.37 -9.91 -15.29
C PRO A 104 0.07 -11.35 -14.85
N GLU A 105 0.09 -12.31 -15.78
CA GLU A 105 -0.18 -13.72 -15.51
C GLU A 105 0.95 -14.43 -14.76
N ASP A 106 2.17 -13.87 -14.75
CA ASP A 106 3.32 -14.43 -14.02
C ASP A 106 3.26 -14.16 -12.51
N PHE A 107 2.33 -13.30 -12.07
CA PHE A 107 2.12 -12.95 -10.67
C PHE A 107 0.90 -13.67 -10.10
N THR A 108 1.06 -14.36 -8.98
CA THR A 108 -0.09 -14.91 -8.23
C THR A 108 -0.94 -13.79 -7.64
N TYR A 109 -0.29 -12.75 -7.10
CA TYR A 109 -0.96 -11.63 -6.44
C TYR A 109 -0.44 -10.27 -6.89
N ALA A 110 -1.29 -9.26 -6.78
CA ALA A 110 -0.91 -7.87 -6.98
C ALA A 110 -1.56 -6.95 -5.94
N VAL A 111 -0.77 -5.99 -5.45
CA VAL A 111 -1.19 -4.98 -4.48
C VAL A 111 -0.92 -3.61 -5.06
N PHE A 112 -1.98 -2.85 -5.30
CA PHE A 112 -1.89 -1.46 -5.76
C PHE A 112 -2.23 -0.52 -4.60
N HIS A 113 -1.62 0.65 -4.55
CA HIS A 113 -2.03 1.68 -3.60
C HIS A 113 -3.54 1.93 -3.70
N GLN A 114 -4.20 2.05 -2.56
CA GLN A 114 -5.65 1.89 -2.48
C GLN A 114 -6.32 3.08 -1.79
N PRO A 115 -6.40 4.25 -2.47
CA PRO A 115 -6.99 5.46 -1.88
C PRO A 115 -8.51 5.34 -1.68
N ASN A 116 -9.12 4.42 -2.42
CA ASN A 116 -10.50 3.98 -2.34
C ASN A 116 -10.60 2.61 -3.02
N THR A 117 -11.78 1.97 -3.00
CA THR A 117 -12.01 0.65 -3.61
C THR A 117 -11.82 0.65 -5.13
N LYS A 118 -12.24 1.72 -5.82
CA LYS A 118 -12.36 1.73 -7.30
C LYS A 118 -11.01 1.84 -8.00
N PHE A 119 -10.09 2.62 -7.45
CA PHE A 119 -8.80 2.94 -8.06
C PHE A 119 -7.87 1.72 -8.24
N PRO A 120 -7.59 0.90 -7.21
CA PRO A 120 -6.75 -0.29 -7.36
C PRO A 120 -7.39 -1.34 -8.29
N ILE A 121 -8.72 -1.51 -8.24
CA ILE A 121 -9.45 -2.39 -9.16
C ILE A 121 -9.29 -1.92 -10.61
N LYS A 122 -9.43 -0.61 -10.87
CA LYS A 122 -9.26 -0.06 -12.22
C LYS A 122 -7.83 -0.19 -12.72
N VAL A 123 -6.82 -0.02 -11.85
CA VAL A 123 -5.41 -0.26 -12.21
C VAL A 123 -5.18 -1.72 -12.59
N ALA A 124 -5.68 -2.65 -11.77
CA ALA A 124 -5.60 -4.08 -12.04
C ALA A 124 -6.17 -4.41 -13.43
N GLN A 125 -7.38 -3.93 -13.73
CA GLN A 125 -8.04 -4.12 -15.02
C GLN A 125 -7.22 -3.54 -16.20
N ILE A 126 -6.69 -2.33 -16.07
CA ILE A 126 -5.89 -1.69 -17.14
C ILE A 126 -4.60 -2.47 -17.39
N LEU A 127 -3.99 -3.01 -16.33
CA LEU A 127 -2.74 -3.75 -16.42
C LEU A 127 -2.93 -5.21 -16.86
N GLY A 128 -4.15 -5.76 -16.81
CA GLY A 128 -4.46 -7.15 -17.18
C GLY A 128 -4.58 -8.12 -16.00
N PHE A 129 -4.55 -7.63 -14.76
CA PHE A 129 -4.79 -8.44 -13.57
C PHE A 129 -6.29 -8.70 -13.35
N ASN A 130 -6.62 -9.88 -12.85
CA ASN A 130 -7.98 -10.24 -12.48
C ASN A 130 -8.26 -10.00 -10.98
N MET A 131 -9.53 -10.06 -10.59
CA MET A 131 -9.96 -9.76 -9.22
C MET A 131 -9.34 -10.70 -8.19
N LYS A 132 -9.15 -11.99 -8.50
CA LYS A 132 -8.58 -12.98 -7.56
C LYS A 132 -7.13 -12.65 -7.21
N GLN A 133 -6.37 -12.06 -8.14
CA GLN A 133 -4.98 -11.66 -7.90
C GLN A 133 -4.89 -10.48 -6.93
N ILE A 134 -5.89 -9.59 -6.88
CA ILE A 134 -5.85 -8.39 -6.04
C ILE A 134 -6.68 -8.48 -4.76
N GLU A 135 -7.65 -9.40 -4.71
CA GLU A 135 -8.60 -9.52 -3.60
C GLU A 135 -7.94 -9.65 -2.23
N PRO A 136 -6.90 -10.49 -2.03
CA PRO A 136 -6.29 -10.61 -0.71
C PRO A 136 -5.59 -9.33 -0.20
N GLY A 137 -5.10 -8.49 -1.12
CA GLY A 137 -4.44 -7.23 -0.80
C GLY A 137 -5.37 -6.00 -0.77
N LEU A 138 -6.63 -6.16 -1.18
CA LEU A 138 -7.60 -5.06 -1.30
C LEU A 138 -8.31 -4.81 0.04
N LEU A 139 -7.72 -3.95 0.85
CA LEU A 139 -8.14 -3.63 2.21
C LEU A 139 -8.88 -2.29 2.35
N SER A 140 -8.82 -1.40 1.35
CA SER A 140 -9.50 -0.10 1.40
C SER A 140 -11.03 -0.19 1.59
N PRO A 141 -11.76 -1.24 1.13
CA PRO A 141 -13.19 -1.37 1.43
C PRO A 141 -13.48 -1.69 2.90
N ILE A 142 -12.48 -2.12 3.66
CA ILE A 142 -12.64 -2.67 5.02
C ILE A 142 -12.00 -1.74 6.05
N ILE A 143 -10.76 -1.32 5.81
CA ILE A 143 -9.97 -0.47 6.72
C ILE A 143 -10.06 1.00 6.32
N GLY A 144 -10.11 1.27 5.01
CA GLY A 144 -9.90 2.58 4.41
C GLY A 144 -8.45 2.81 3.95
N ASN A 145 -8.13 4.04 3.60
CA ASN A 145 -6.82 4.49 3.13
C ASN A 145 -5.92 4.90 4.31
N CYS A 146 -4.93 4.06 4.59
CA CYS A 146 -3.88 4.28 5.60
C CYS A 146 -2.62 4.93 5.01
N TYR A 147 -2.75 5.72 3.93
CA TYR A 147 -1.66 6.47 3.28
C TYR A 147 -0.39 5.64 3.08
N ALA A 148 0.72 5.96 3.75
CA ALA A 148 1.99 5.22 3.61
C ALA A 148 1.88 3.74 4.02
N GLY A 149 0.92 3.41 4.87
CA GLY A 149 0.61 2.04 5.27
C GLY A 149 -0.23 1.25 4.26
N SER A 150 -0.91 1.89 3.30
CA SER A 150 -1.93 1.23 2.46
C SER A 150 -1.41 0.08 1.60
N SER A 151 -0.28 0.27 0.90
CA SER A 151 0.31 -0.78 0.07
C SER A 151 1.01 -1.85 0.92
N LEU A 152 1.61 -1.44 2.05
CA LEU A 152 2.31 -2.35 2.95
C LEU A 152 1.36 -3.26 3.73
N LEU A 153 0.21 -2.75 4.17
CA LEU A 153 -0.87 -3.55 4.74
C LEU A 153 -1.43 -4.54 3.73
N GLY A 154 -1.61 -4.12 2.48
CA GLY A 154 -2.03 -5.02 1.40
C GLY A 154 -1.02 -6.14 1.16
N LEU A 155 0.29 -5.84 1.18
CA LEU A 155 1.33 -6.86 1.10
C LEU A 155 1.27 -7.81 2.30
N ALA A 156 1.09 -7.31 3.52
CA ALA A 156 0.96 -8.16 4.71
C ALA A 156 -0.24 -9.12 4.59
N ALA A 157 -1.40 -8.63 4.14
CA ALA A 157 -2.58 -9.46 3.94
C ALA A 157 -2.43 -10.49 2.81
N VAL A 158 -1.66 -10.18 1.77
CA VAL A 158 -1.29 -11.18 0.75
C VAL A 158 -0.38 -12.26 1.36
N LEU A 159 0.62 -11.89 2.16
CA LEU A 159 1.54 -12.84 2.78
C LEU A 159 0.84 -13.77 3.79
N ASP A 160 -0.25 -13.32 4.41
CA ASP A 160 -1.10 -14.16 5.26
C ASP A 160 -1.75 -15.34 4.50
N VAL A 161 -1.82 -15.29 3.17
CA VAL A 161 -2.44 -16.35 2.35
C VAL A 161 -1.52 -16.94 1.27
N ALA A 162 -0.41 -16.26 0.95
CA ALA A 162 0.52 -16.66 -0.10
C ALA A 162 1.26 -17.94 0.22
N LYS A 163 1.48 -18.78 -0.78
CA LYS A 163 2.17 -20.06 -0.69
C LYS A 163 3.62 -19.93 -1.16
N PRO A 164 4.47 -20.92 -0.86
CA PRO A 164 5.77 -21.02 -1.51
C PRO A 164 5.63 -20.92 -3.04
N ASP A 165 6.60 -20.29 -3.67
CA ASP A 165 6.61 -19.98 -5.10
C ASP A 165 5.59 -18.94 -5.59
N ASP A 166 4.70 -18.41 -4.76
CA ASP A 166 3.86 -17.31 -5.20
C ASP A 166 4.68 -16.07 -5.52
N ARG A 167 4.29 -15.38 -6.60
CA ARG A 167 4.91 -14.12 -7.01
C ARG A 167 3.93 -12.97 -6.76
N ILE A 168 4.42 -11.92 -6.12
CA ILE A 168 3.61 -10.79 -5.66
C ILE A 168 4.16 -9.50 -6.28
N LEU A 169 3.31 -8.80 -7.04
CA LEU A 169 3.58 -7.42 -7.46
C LEU A 169 3.06 -6.45 -6.39
N VAL A 170 3.87 -5.50 -5.95
CA VAL A 170 3.42 -4.41 -5.09
C VAL A 170 3.75 -3.09 -5.75
N VAL A 171 2.76 -2.21 -5.90
CA VAL A 171 2.96 -0.88 -6.49
C VAL A 171 2.36 0.19 -5.59
N SER A 172 3.21 1.03 -5.03
CA SER A 172 2.82 2.17 -4.19
C SER A 172 2.42 3.38 -5.03
N TYR A 173 1.80 4.36 -4.39
CA TYR A 173 1.61 5.69 -4.93
C TYR A 173 1.64 6.70 -3.78
N GLY A 174 2.35 7.81 -4.00
CA GLY A 174 2.30 9.00 -3.17
C GLY A 174 2.09 10.21 -4.05
N SER A 175 1.18 11.10 -3.65
CA SER A 175 0.94 12.37 -4.32
C SER A 175 2.14 13.32 -4.24
N GLY A 176 2.33 14.14 -5.28
CA GLY A 176 3.49 15.01 -5.45
C GLY A 176 4.32 14.85 -6.75
N SER A 177 4.42 13.75 -7.49
CA SER A 177 3.92 12.38 -7.27
C SER A 177 4.98 11.32 -7.62
N GLY A 178 4.89 10.15 -6.97
CA GLY A 178 5.77 9.02 -7.21
C GLY A 178 5.10 7.67 -6.95
N SER A 179 5.62 6.63 -7.60
CA SER A 179 5.21 5.23 -7.41
C SER A 179 6.43 4.33 -7.38
N ASP A 180 6.48 3.43 -6.39
CA ASP A 180 7.49 2.38 -6.31
C ASP A 180 6.85 1.03 -6.57
N ALA A 181 7.41 0.28 -7.52
CA ALA A 181 7.02 -1.08 -7.85
C ALA A 181 8.07 -2.08 -7.34
N PHE A 182 7.61 -3.20 -6.79
CA PHE A 182 8.42 -4.31 -6.30
C PHE A 182 7.85 -5.65 -6.77
N SER A 183 8.73 -6.59 -7.14
CA SER A 183 8.39 -8.00 -7.36
C SER A 183 8.98 -8.83 -6.24
N PHE A 184 8.14 -9.60 -5.57
CA PHE A 184 8.56 -10.53 -4.53
C PHE A 184 8.21 -11.97 -4.90
N LYS A 185 9.16 -12.88 -4.71
CA LYS A 185 8.96 -14.33 -4.81
C LYS A 185 8.94 -14.93 -3.42
N VAL A 186 7.82 -15.53 -3.02
CA VAL A 186 7.64 -16.15 -1.70
C VAL A 186 8.45 -17.43 -1.61
N THR A 187 9.07 -17.67 -0.46
CA THR A 187 9.88 -18.88 -0.19
C THR A 187 9.13 -19.86 0.70
N GLU A 188 9.66 -21.06 0.85
CA GLU A 188 9.17 -22.10 1.78
C GLU A 188 9.06 -21.60 3.24
N LEU A 189 9.86 -20.61 3.64
CA LEU A 189 9.85 -20.09 5.01
C LEU A 189 8.54 -19.41 5.39
N ILE A 190 7.66 -19.11 4.43
CA ILE A 190 6.34 -18.55 4.72
C ILE A 190 5.52 -19.49 5.63
N GLU A 191 5.62 -20.81 5.43
CA GLU A 191 4.82 -21.78 6.18
C GLU A 191 5.21 -21.81 7.66
N GLU A 192 6.50 -21.69 7.96
CA GLU A 192 6.99 -21.65 9.34
C GLU A 192 6.74 -20.29 10.03
N LYS A 193 6.76 -19.20 9.26
CA LYS A 193 6.77 -17.84 9.82
C LYS A 193 5.39 -17.20 9.95
N ARG A 194 4.41 -17.59 9.13
CA ARG A 194 3.10 -16.93 9.04
C ARG A 194 2.40 -16.85 10.41
N ASP A 195 2.37 -17.94 11.14
CA ASP A 195 1.61 -18.04 12.40
C ASP A 195 2.41 -17.60 13.64
N LYS A 196 3.61 -16.99 13.46
CA LYS A 196 4.41 -16.44 14.56
C LYS A 196 3.87 -15.10 15.09
N ALA A 197 2.90 -14.50 14.40
CA ALA A 197 2.21 -13.29 14.82
C ALA A 197 0.73 -13.33 14.38
N PRO A 198 -0.17 -12.53 14.99
CA PRO A 198 -1.54 -12.43 14.51
C PRO A 198 -1.58 -11.92 13.06
N LEU A 199 -2.42 -12.56 12.24
CA LEU A 199 -2.67 -12.18 10.86
C LEU A 199 -3.38 -10.81 10.77
N VAL A 200 -3.31 -10.15 9.62
CA VAL A 200 -4.02 -8.88 9.35
C VAL A 200 -5.51 -9.00 9.65
N LYS A 201 -6.13 -10.14 9.28
CA LYS A 201 -7.54 -10.42 9.53
C LYS A 201 -7.90 -10.36 11.02
N HIS A 202 -7.01 -10.83 11.92
CA HIS A 202 -7.25 -10.78 13.36
C HIS A 202 -7.43 -9.33 13.84
N TYR A 203 -6.58 -8.41 13.37
CA TYR A 203 -6.68 -6.99 13.74
C TYR A 203 -7.93 -6.33 13.17
N ILE A 204 -8.32 -6.69 11.93
CA ILE A 204 -9.55 -6.19 11.29
C ILE A 204 -10.80 -6.64 12.05
N GLU A 205 -10.84 -7.90 12.49
CA GLU A 205 -11.99 -8.47 13.19
C GLU A 205 -12.12 -7.97 14.63
N ARG A 206 -10.99 -7.61 15.26
CA ARG A 206 -10.95 -6.97 16.57
C ARG A 206 -11.34 -5.48 16.51
N LYS A 207 -12.57 -5.21 16.08
CA LYS A 207 -13.11 -3.85 15.90
C LYS A 207 -14.32 -3.56 16.78
N VAL A 208 -14.52 -2.28 17.06
CA VAL A 208 -15.73 -1.73 17.67
C VAL A 208 -16.24 -0.63 16.76
N TYR A 209 -17.50 -0.71 16.37
CA TYR A 209 -18.14 0.36 15.61
C TYR A 209 -18.48 1.52 16.54
N ILE A 210 -18.26 2.74 16.04
CA ILE A 210 -18.54 3.98 16.76
C ILE A 210 -19.35 4.91 15.86
N ASP A 211 -20.13 5.79 16.47
CA ASP A 211 -20.83 6.87 15.77
C ASP A 211 -19.87 8.01 15.38
N TYR A 212 -20.37 8.94 14.56
CA TYR A 212 -19.59 10.07 14.08
C TYR A 212 -19.15 11.04 15.17
N ALA A 213 -19.97 11.28 16.21
CA ALA A 213 -19.61 12.18 17.30
C ALA A 213 -18.43 11.63 18.10
N THR A 214 -18.45 10.33 18.41
CA THR A 214 -17.34 9.61 19.04
C THR A 214 -16.08 9.64 18.17
N TYR A 215 -16.22 9.35 16.86
CA TYR A 215 -15.10 9.47 15.90
C TYR A 215 -14.52 10.89 15.85
N ALA A 216 -15.37 11.91 15.70
CA ALA A 216 -14.97 13.30 15.61
C ALA A 216 -14.24 13.76 16.87
N LYS A 217 -14.67 13.30 18.05
CA LYS A 217 -13.96 13.51 19.32
C LYS A 217 -12.57 12.86 19.29
N PHE A 218 -12.48 11.56 18.96
CA PHE A 218 -11.20 10.84 18.95
C PHE A 218 -10.20 11.38 17.91
N ARG A 219 -10.69 11.88 16.78
CA ARG A 219 -9.87 12.52 15.74
C ARG A 219 -9.61 14.00 16.00
N GLY A 220 -10.06 14.53 17.14
CA GLY A 220 -9.92 15.95 17.50
C GLY A 220 -10.56 16.91 16.50
N LYS A 221 -11.63 16.51 15.81
CA LYS A 221 -12.34 17.31 14.79
C LYS A 221 -13.24 18.38 15.41
N ILE A 222 -13.61 18.22 16.67
CA ILE A 222 -14.45 19.15 17.42
C ILE A 222 -13.59 20.31 17.91
N ASN A 223 -13.97 21.55 17.58
CA ASN A 223 -13.36 22.73 18.16
C ASN A 223 -13.92 22.92 19.58
N LEU A 224 -13.05 22.81 20.59
CA LEU A 224 -13.45 22.89 22.00
C LEU A 224 -13.23 24.30 22.61
N GLY A 225 -12.85 25.29 21.79
CA GLY A 225 -12.46 26.62 22.26
C GLY A 225 -10.95 26.75 22.38
#